data_AF-A0AA86NA94-F1
#
_entry.id   AF-A0AA86NA94-F1
#
_cell.length_a   1.000
_cell.length_b   1.000
_cell.length_c   1.000
_cell.angle_alpha   90.00
_cell.angle_beta   90.00
_cell.angle_gamma   90.00
#
_symmetry.space_group_name_H-M   'P 1'
#
loop_
_entity.id
_entity.type
_entity.pdbx_description
1 polymer ?
#
loop_
_entity_poly.entity_id
_entity_poly.type
_entity_poly.pdbx_seq_one_letter_code
_entity_poly.pdbx_strand_id
1 'polypeptide(L)'
;MLPGCKIPICSFSLTALFGAPGVGKTYQMQKMEEAVIEYSNKSTYDLDNPFLCNGPITHHIYISPSINSDRTLKKQKDKILIDGDENQNIIDLCDSIKEMVNIINIVLELQIHLRNFCKESKFTKTDQQSNVNTKEDEQIFAYMQTIITQIEKTKKEYPELKTKETNPQIKSNISKLYQILGLSFDGYLIRRNKIIMMIDDCSGTSLFTNILENTFYKTLCKRRHMGIFFIAISFHSLGNTFYSFKTQMNAMLFFTGMKIDKVKASFDDLTGLESPSFGEKEFVQLYKDTIGFQAEGEEKQKYVHNFLYILIRPSQSIRLGFDRVLK
;
A
#
# COMPACT_ATOMS: atom_id res chain seq x y z
N MET A 1 23.28 8.53 -9.26
CA MET A 1 22.97 8.10 -7.88
C MET A 1 24.26 7.62 -7.24
N LEU A 2 24.52 8.00 -6.00
CA LEU A 2 25.54 7.32 -5.21
C LEU A 2 24.98 5.96 -4.78
N PRO A 3 25.71 4.85 -4.97
CA PRO A 3 25.31 3.54 -4.45
C PRO A 3 25.09 3.61 -2.93
N GLY A 4 23.97 3.06 -2.43
CA GLY A 4 23.72 2.92 -0.99
C GLY A 4 22.66 3.83 -0.35
N CYS A 5 21.96 4.68 -1.12
CA CYS A 5 20.84 5.49 -0.63
C CYS A 5 19.69 4.59 -0.12
N LYS A 6 19.30 4.72 1.16
CA LYS A 6 18.19 3.97 1.77
C LYS A 6 17.00 4.90 2.00
N ILE A 7 15.95 4.76 1.19
CA ILE A 7 14.67 5.43 1.43
C ILE A 7 14.10 4.90 2.76
N PRO A 8 13.86 5.74 3.76
CA PRO A 8 13.21 5.30 4.99
C PRO A 8 11.73 5.04 4.67
N ILE A 9 11.34 3.76 4.68
CA ILE A 9 10.00 3.34 4.34
C ILE A 9 9.20 3.12 5.61
N CYS A 10 8.10 3.85 5.75
CA CYS A 10 7.11 3.59 6.79
C CYS A 10 6.08 2.58 6.26
N SER A 11 5.77 1.54 7.05
CA SER A 11 4.64 0.65 6.76
C SER A 11 3.34 1.47 6.70
N PHE A 12 2.47 1.19 5.71
CA PHE A 12 1.20 1.92 5.50
C PHE A 12 1.39 3.42 5.25
N SER A 13 2.48 3.78 4.56
CA SER A 13 2.84 5.18 4.32
C SER A 13 1.93 5.83 3.26
N LEU A 14 1.44 7.02 3.58
CA LEU A 14 0.89 7.96 2.62
C LEU A 14 1.88 9.11 2.44
N THR A 15 2.43 9.25 1.24
CA THR A 15 3.44 10.25 0.89
C THR A 15 2.90 11.20 -0.17
N ALA A 16 3.12 12.51 0.03
CA ALA A 16 2.74 13.51 -0.95
C ALA A 16 3.97 14.20 -1.54
N LEU A 17 3.96 14.44 -2.85
CA LEU A 17 5.02 15.09 -3.60
C LEU A 17 4.49 16.40 -4.15
N PHE A 18 5.07 17.52 -3.75
CA PHE A 18 4.64 18.87 -4.14
C PHE A 18 5.70 19.57 -4.98
N GLY A 19 5.29 20.23 -6.05
CA GLY A 19 6.19 21.09 -6.86
C GLY A 19 5.70 21.27 -8.28
N ALA A 20 6.38 22.09 -9.07
CA ALA A 20 5.94 22.42 -10.42
C ALA A 20 5.90 21.19 -11.37
N PRO A 21 5.22 21.30 -12.52
CA PRO A 21 5.33 20.30 -13.59
C PRO A 21 6.79 20.09 -14.05
N GLY A 22 7.14 18.83 -14.35
CA GLY A 22 8.45 18.46 -14.90
C GLY A 22 9.63 18.47 -13.91
N VAL A 23 9.39 18.58 -12.60
CA VAL A 23 10.46 18.58 -11.57
C VAL A 23 10.90 17.18 -11.10
N GLY A 24 10.41 16.13 -11.76
CA GLY A 24 10.78 14.74 -11.47
C GLY A 24 9.97 14.06 -10.38
N LYS A 25 8.76 14.53 -10.04
CA LYS A 25 7.88 13.90 -9.04
C LYS A 25 7.58 12.43 -9.37
N THR A 26 7.08 12.17 -10.58
CA THR A 26 6.77 10.82 -11.07
C THR A 26 7.98 9.89 -11.02
N TYR A 27 9.17 10.40 -11.36
CA TYR A 27 10.41 9.64 -11.25
C TYR A 27 10.74 9.26 -9.79
N GLN A 28 10.56 10.17 -8.83
CA GLN A 28 10.77 9.85 -7.42
C GLN A 28 9.68 8.91 -6.88
N MET A 29 8.44 9.02 -7.33
CA MET A 29 7.38 8.05 -6.99
C MET A 29 7.77 6.63 -7.42
N GLN A 30 8.27 6.46 -8.64
CA GLN A 30 8.73 5.17 -9.14
C GLN A 30 9.89 4.60 -8.30
N LYS A 31 10.86 5.42 -7.90
CA LYS A 31 11.91 4.99 -6.98
C LYS A 31 11.40 4.55 -5.61
N MET A 32 10.42 5.28 -5.07
CA MET A 32 9.79 4.89 -3.81
C MET A 32 9.03 3.57 -3.97
N GLU A 33 8.31 3.38 -5.07
CA GLU A 33 7.64 2.11 -5.40
C GLU A 33 8.66 0.96 -5.42
N GLU A 34 9.76 1.10 -6.16
CA GLU A 34 10.84 0.09 -6.23
C GLU A 34 11.40 -0.26 -4.85
N ALA A 35 11.71 0.74 -4.03
CA ALA A 35 12.22 0.53 -2.68
C ALA A 35 11.20 -0.19 -1.79
N VAL A 36 9.91 0.14 -1.92
CA VAL A 36 8.83 -0.50 -1.15
C VAL A 36 8.66 -1.95 -1.56
N ILE A 37 8.77 -2.25 -2.85
CA ILE A 37 8.75 -3.63 -3.38
C ILE A 37 9.93 -4.42 -2.83
N GLU A 38 11.14 -3.86 -2.91
CA GLU A 38 12.35 -4.51 -2.41
C GLU A 38 12.26 -4.79 -0.91
N TYR A 39 11.76 -3.83 -0.14
CA TYR A 39 11.54 -4.00 1.30
C TYR A 39 10.47 -5.07 1.59
N SER A 40 9.36 -5.05 0.86
CA SER A 40 8.26 -6.01 1.01
C SER A 40 8.70 -7.46 0.72
N ASN A 41 9.59 -7.65 -0.26
CA ASN A 41 10.11 -8.96 -0.63
C ASN A 41 11.05 -9.58 0.40
N LYS A 42 11.55 -8.80 1.37
CA LYS A 42 12.38 -9.30 2.49
C LYS A 42 11.56 -10.00 3.57
N SER A 43 10.24 -9.81 3.56
CA SER A 43 9.33 -10.42 4.54
C SER A 43 8.58 -11.62 3.96
N THR A 44 8.43 -12.68 4.77
CA THR A 44 7.62 -13.85 4.45
C THR A 44 6.25 -13.72 5.12
N TYR A 45 5.19 -14.01 4.38
CA TYR A 45 3.84 -13.97 4.91
C TYR A 45 3.65 -15.04 5.98
N ASP A 46 3.10 -14.64 7.13
CA ASP A 46 2.88 -15.52 8.27
C ASP A 46 1.46 -16.09 8.24
N LEU A 47 1.34 -17.38 7.95
CA LEU A 47 0.06 -18.09 7.94
C LEU A 47 -0.51 -18.31 9.34
N ASP A 48 0.30 -18.28 10.39
CA ASP A 48 -0.16 -18.35 11.79
C ASP A 48 -0.77 -17.02 12.25
N ASN A 49 -0.39 -15.92 11.61
CA ASN A 49 -0.97 -14.60 11.83
C ASN A 49 -1.44 -13.99 10.49
N PRO A 50 -2.46 -14.58 9.82
CA PRO A 50 -2.78 -14.26 8.44
C PRO A 50 -3.29 -12.82 8.24
N PHE A 51 -3.72 -12.14 9.31
CA PHE A 51 -4.11 -10.74 9.19
C PHE A 51 -2.93 -9.77 9.11
N LEU A 52 -1.69 -10.23 9.36
CA LEU A 52 -0.49 -9.45 9.16
C LEU A 52 -0.23 -9.23 7.67
N CYS A 53 0.18 -8.01 7.29
CA CYS A 53 0.47 -7.64 5.90
C CYS A 53 1.98 -7.77 5.60
N ASN A 54 2.58 -8.90 5.96
CA ASN A 54 4.03 -9.16 5.97
C ASN A 54 4.53 -10.04 4.79
N GLY A 55 3.79 -10.10 3.68
CA GLY A 55 4.26 -10.74 2.44
C GLY A 55 4.69 -9.72 1.37
N PRO A 56 5.08 -10.21 0.17
CA PRO A 56 5.34 -9.39 -1.02
C PRO A 56 4.15 -8.51 -1.42
N ILE A 57 4.39 -7.50 -2.26
CA ILE A 57 3.30 -6.73 -2.89
C ILE A 57 2.47 -7.67 -3.78
N THR A 58 1.16 -7.49 -3.79
CA THR A 58 0.25 -8.26 -4.66
C THR A 58 -0.35 -7.42 -5.78
N HIS A 59 -0.52 -6.11 -5.56
CA HIS A 59 -1.14 -5.22 -6.52
C HIS A 59 -0.36 -3.91 -6.63
N HIS A 60 -0.20 -3.46 -7.88
CA HIS A 60 0.41 -2.18 -8.24
C HIS A 60 -0.65 -1.37 -8.97
N ILE A 61 -1.13 -0.31 -8.34
CA ILE A 61 -2.16 0.55 -8.92
C ILE A 61 -1.50 1.87 -9.30
N TYR A 62 -1.71 2.29 -10.55
CA TYR A 62 -1.28 3.57 -11.06
C TYR A 62 -2.48 4.37 -11.56
N ILE A 63 -2.75 5.49 -10.92
CA ILE A 63 -3.82 6.42 -11.26
C ILE A 63 -3.17 7.65 -11.89
N SER A 64 -3.56 8.01 -13.12
CA SER A 64 -3.05 9.22 -13.78
C SER A 64 -4.00 9.71 -14.88
N PRO A 65 -4.18 11.03 -15.05
CA PRO A 65 -4.93 11.58 -16.17
C PRO A 65 -4.18 11.38 -17.51
N SER A 66 -2.86 11.20 -17.46
CA SER A 66 -2.02 11.00 -18.65
C SER A 66 -1.96 9.55 -19.14
N ILE A 67 -2.68 8.62 -18.51
CA ILE A 67 -2.56 7.19 -18.80
C ILE A 67 -2.95 6.85 -20.25
N ASN A 68 -3.87 7.64 -20.82
CA ASN A 68 -4.32 7.48 -22.19
C ASN A 68 -3.32 7.98 -23.22
N SER A 69 -2.49 8.96 -22.86
CA SER A 69 -1.51 9.59 -23.74
C SER A 69 -0.10 9.01 -23.58
N ASP A 70 0.25 8.43 -22.43
CA ASP A 70 1.57 7.85 -22.18
C ASP A 70 1.69 6.39 -22.65
N ARG A 71 2.32 6.20 -23.81
CA ARG A 71 2.61 4.88 -24.39
C ARG A 71 3.58 4.04 -23.55
N THR A 72 4.36 4.64 -22.67
CA THR A 72 5.32 3.95 -21.80
C THR A 72 4.59 3.33 -20.62
N LEU A 73 3.67 4.07 -20.01
CA LEU A 73 2.80 3.55 -18.94
C LEU A 73 1.93 2.40 -19.44
N LYS A 74 1.35 2.51 -20.64
CA LYS A 74 0.55 1.44 -21.27
C LYS A 74 1.30 0.11 -21.49
N LYS A 75 2.64 0.13 -21.48
CA LYS A 75 3.47 -1.09 -21.63
C LYS A 75 3.74 -1.80 -20.31
N GLN A 76 3.40 -1.20 -19.16
CA GLN A 76 3.57 -1.78 -17.83
C GLN A 76 2.42 -2.75 -17.54
N LYS A 77 2.59 -4.03 -17.91
CA LYS A 77 1.54 -5.07 -17.79
C LYS A 77 1.29 -5.52 -16.36
N ASP A 78 2.22 -5.25 -15.46
CA ASP A 78 2.20 -5.57 -14.04
C ASP A 78 1.40 -4.56 -13.20
N LYS A 79 0.94 -3.47 -13.82
CA LYS A 79 0.19 -2.41 -13.14
C LYS A 79 -1.26 -2.36 -13.58
N ILE A 80 -2.14 -2.13 -12.61
CA ILE A 80 -3.53 -1.74 -12.83
C ILE A 80 -3.52 -0.25 -13.12
N LEU A 81 -3.84 0.08 -14.37
CA LEU A 81 -3.84 1.44 -14.90
C LEU A 81 -5.25 2.01 -14.80
N ILE A 82 -5.41 3.13 -14.09
CA ILE A 82 -6.69 3.82 -13.89
C ILE A 82 -6.59 5.24 -14.44
N ASP A 83 -7.56 5.62 -15.26
CA ASP A 83 -7.70 7.00 -15.73
C ASP A 83 -8.08 7.92 -14.57
N GLY A 84 -7.23 8.92 -14.32
CA GLY A 84 -7.40 9.90 -13.26
C GLY A 84 -8.44 10.97 -13.55
N ASP A 85 -8.82 11.20 -14.81
CA ASP A 85 -9.81 12.22 -15.19
C ASP A 85 -11.24 11.75 -14.91
N GLU A 86 -11.45 10.43 -14.82
CA GLU A 86 -12.76 9.82 -14.59
C GLU A 86 -12.91 9.44 -13.11
N ASN A 87 -13.47 10.36 -12.31
CA ASN A 87 -13.71 10.15 -10.87
C ASN A 87 -14.43 8.82 -10.56
N GLN A 88 -15.34 8.38 -11.43
CA GLN A 88 -16.08 7.13 -11.25
C GLN A 88 -15.14 5.92 -11.23
N ASN A 89 -14.12 5.89 -12.09
CA ASN A 89 -13.14 4.80 -12.11
C ASN A 89 -12.36 4.69 -10.79
N ILE A 90 -12.06 5.83 -10.16
CA ILE A 90 -11.39 5.86 -8.86
C ILE A 90 -12.33 5.38 -7.74
N ILE A 91 -13.62 5.73 -7.82
CA ILE A 91 -14.65 5.24 -6.88
C ILE A 91 -14.82 3.72 -7.03
N ASP A 92 -15.00 3.24 -8.25
CA ASP A 92 -15.18 1.81 -8.57
C ASP A 92 -13.95 1.00 -8.13
N LEU A 93 -12.74 1.55 -8.29
CA LEU A 93 -11.53 0.97 -7.75
C LEU A 93 -11.59 0.84 -6.23
N CYS A 94 -11.98 1.91 -5.52
CA CYS A 94 -12.06 1.88 -4.06
C CYS A 94 -13.08 0.84 -3.56
N ASP A 95 -14.23 0.75 -4.23
CA ASP A 95 -15.26 -0.22 -3.90
C ASP A 95 -14.81 -1.65 -4.21
N SER A 96 -14.11 -1.88 -5.32
CA SER A 96 -13.51 -3.17 -5.68
C SER A 96 -12.46 -3.61 -4.64
N ILE A 97 -11.60 -2.70 -4.18
CA ILE A 97 -10.62 -2.99 -3.12
C ILE A 97 -11.35 -3.38 -1.82
N LYS A 98 -12.41 -2.66 -1.47
CA LYS A 98 -13.19 -2.93 -0.25
C LYS A 98 -13.89 -4.29 -0.33
N GLU A 99 -14.47 -4.63 -1.47
CA GLU A 99 -15.11 -5.92 -1.70
C GLU A 99 -14.09 -7.07 -1.59
N MET A 100 -12.96 -6.96 -2.30
CA MET A 100 -11.86 -7.93 -2.24
C MET A 100 -11.39 -8.13 -0.79
N VAL A 101 -11.18 -7.05 -0.02
CA VAL A 101 -10.75 -7.13 1.38
C VAL A 101 -11.78 -7.87 2.25
N ASN A 102 -13.07 -7.64 2.03
CA ASN A 102 -14.13 -8.35 2.77
C ASN A 102 -14.12 -9.85 2.48
N ILE A 103 -14.05 -10.23 1.18
CA ILE A 103 -13.98 -11.63 0.75
C ILE A 103 -12.75 -12.30 1.35
N ILE A 104 -11.58 -11.66 1.23
CA ILE A 104 -10.32 -12.19 1.78
C ILE A 104 -10.43 -12.38 3.29
N ASN A 105 -10.89 -11.38 4.04
CA ASN A 105 -10.94 -11.48 5.50
C ASN A 105 -11.79 -12.67 5.96
N ILE A 106 -12.95 -12.92 5.34
CA ILE A 106 -13.78 -14.09 5.62
C ILE A 106 -12.97 -15.38 5.41
N VAL A 107 -12.28 -15.50 4.27
CA VAL A 107 -11.49 -16.69 3.96
C VAL A 107 -10.30 -16.86 4.89
N LEU A 108 -9.67 -15.77 5.34
CA LEU A 108 -8.59 -15.84 6.33
C LEU A 108 -9.09 -16.42 7.66
N GLU A 109 -10.30 -16.05 8.12
CA GLU A 109 -10.92 -16.65 9.31
C GLU A 109 -11.20 -18.16 9.11
N LEU A 110 -11.78 -18.53 7.98
CA LEU A 110 -12.03 -19.93 7.64
C LEU A 110 -10.73 -20.75 7.58
N GLN A 111 -9.65 -20.18 7.04
CA GLN A 111 -8.33 -20.81 7.03
C GLN A 111 -7.74 -20.98 8.43
N ILE A 112 -7.98 -20.05 9.36
CA ILE A 112 -7.59 -20.23 10.76
C ILE A 112 -8.31 -21.44 11.35
N HIS A 113 -9.62 -21.58 11.13
CA HIS A 113 -10.37 -22.75 11.59
C HIS A 113 -9.84 -24.06 10.98
N LEU A 114 -9.59 -24.09 9.67
CA LEU A 114 -8.99 -25.24 8.98
C LEU A 114 -7.62 -25.60 9.56
N ARG A 115 -6.74 -24.61 9.73
CA ARG A 115 -5.39 -24.83 10.25
C ARG A 115 -5.41 -25.28 11.70
N ASN A 116 -6.26 -24.70 12.54
CA ASN A 116 -6.41 -25.12 13.93
C ASN A 116 -6.96 -26.55 14.04
N PHE A 117 -7.96 -26.89 13.23
CA PHE A 117 -8.46 -28.27 13.14
C PHE A 117 -7.36 -29.26 12.71
N CYS A 118 -6.47 -28.85 11.81
CA CYS A 118 -5.33 -29.67 11.39
C CYS A 118 -4.16 -29.69 12.39
N LYS A 119 -4.05 -28.70 13.29
CA LYS A 119 -3.06 -28.64 14.37
C LYS A 119 -3.48 -29.51 15.55
N GLU A 120 -4.75 -29.44 15.93
CA GLU A 120 -5.32 -30.26 16.97
C GLU A 120 -5.40 -31.71 16.45
N SER A 121 -4.75 -32.63 17.15
CA SER A 121 -4.56 -34.04 16.81
C SER A 121 -5.85 -34.89 16.64
N LYS A 122 -7.02 -34.27 16.49
CA LYS A 122 -8.28 -34.97 16.14
C LYS A 122 -8.16 -35.70 14.81
N PHE A 123 -7.40 -35.15 13.86
CA PHE A 123 -7.15 -35.79 12.56
C PHE A 123 -6.24 -37.03 12.62
N THR A 124 -5.33 -37.09 13.58
CA THR A 124 -4.39 -38.23 13.73
C THR A 124 -5.03 -39.48 14.34
N LYS A 125 -6.24 -39.39 14.91
CA LYS A 125 -6.96 -40.56 15.46
C LYS A 125 -7.96 -41.20 14.49
N THR A 126 -8.40 -40.48 13.47
CA THR A 126 -9.34 -40.98 12.45
C THR A 126 -8.68 -41.87 11.40
N ASP A 127 -7.34 -41.98 11.40
CA ASP A 127 -6.56 -42.88 10.52
C ASP A 127 -6.64 -44.37 10.92
N GLN A 128 -7.34 -44.74 12.00
CA GLN A 128 -7.51 -46.15 12.40
C GLN A 128 -8.95 -46.62 12.23
N GLN A 129 -9.39 -46.86 10.98
CA GLN A 129 -10.45 -47.82 10.61
C GLN A 129 -11.81 -47.79 11.35
N SER A 130 -12.08 -46.84 12.24
CA SER A 130 -13.33 -46.73 12.96
C SER A 130 -14.22 -45.78 12.18
N ASN A 131 -15.19 -46.37 11.51
CA ASN A 131 -16.37 -45.75 10.92
C ASN A 131 -16.60 -44.30 11.38
N VAL A 132 -16.73 -43.38 10.41
CA VAL A 132 -17.47 -42.12 10.57
C VAL A 132 -18.89 -42.50 10.99
N ASN A 133 -19.13 -42.70 12.28
CA ASN A 133 -20.37 -43.32 12.79
C ASN A 133 -21.10 -42.43 13.80
N THR A 134 -20.64 -41.19 13.97
CA THR A 134 -21.36 -40.21 14.77
C THR A 134 -21.87 -39.08 13.88
N LYS A 135 -23.08 -38.60 14.14
CA LYS A 135 -23.64 -37.40 13.48
C LYS A 135 -22.75 -36.17 13.64
N GLU A 136 -21.92 -36.13 14.69
CA GLU A 136 -20.99 -35.04 14.97
C GLU A 136 -19.84 -35.02 13.95
N ASP A 137 -19.28 -36.18 13.58
CA ASP A 137 -18.22 -36.26 12.58
C ASP A 137 -18.74 -35.84 11.19
N GLU A 138 -19.95 -36.27 10.81
CA GLU A 138 -20.60 -35.85 9.55
C GLU A 138 -20.76 -34.32 9.47
N GLN A 139 -21.18 -33.68 10.57
CA GLN A 139 -21.31 -32.22 10.64
C GLN A 139 -19.96 -31.51 10.54
N ILE A 140 -18.92 -32.05 11.18
CA ILE A 140 -17.56 -31.51 11.10
C ILE A 140 -17.04 -31.59 9.66
N PHE A 141 -17.20 -32.74 8.98
CA PHE A 141 -16.74 -32.90 7.60
C PHE A 141 -17.52 -32.02 6.62
N ALA A 142 -18.84 -31.87 6.79
CA ALA A 142 -19.64 -30.95 5.99
C ALA A 142 -19.19 -29.49 6.16
N TYR A 143 -18.88 -29.09 7.40
CA TYR A 143 -18.33 -27.76 7.68
C TYR A 143 -16.93 -27.57 7.06
N MET A 144 -16.04 -28.56 7.16
CA MET A 144 -14.71 -28.52 6.53
C MET A 144 -14.79 -28.47 5.01
N GLN A 145 -15.75 -29.18 4.40
CA GLN A 145 -16.00 -29.12 2.96
C GLN A 145 -16.47 -27.72 2.55
N THR A 146 -17.28 -27.06 3.36
CA THR A 146 -17.71 -25.67 3.15
C THR A 146 -16.52 -24.72 3.20
N ILE A 147 -15.65 -24.86 4.21
CA ILE A 147 -14.41 -24.07 4.33
C ILE A 147 -13.53 -24.25 3.09
N ILE A 148 -13.23 -25.50 2.72
CA ILE A 148 -12.35 -25.80 1.59
C ILE A 148 -12.92 -25.25 0.28
N THR A 149 -14.23 -25.40 0.07
CA THR A 149 -14.90 -24.87 -1.13
C THR A 149 -14.74 -23.36 -1.24
N GLN A 150 -14.87 -22.62 -0.13
CA GLN A 150 -14.67 -21.16 -0.13
C GLN A 150 -13.21 -20.79 -0.39
N ILE A 151 -12.25 -21.49 0.22
CA ILE A 151 -10.82 -21.27 -0.05
C ILE A 151 -10.50 -21.51 -1.53
N GLU A 152 -10.97 -22.61 -2.12
CA GLU A 152 -10.74 -22.92 -3.53
C GLU A 152 -11.40 -21.90 -4.48
N LYS A 153 -12.60 -21.42 -4.14
CA LYS A 153 -13.28 -20.36 -4.90
C LYS A 153 -12.43 -19.09 -4.91
N THR A 154 -11.98 -18.63 -3.74
CA THR A 154 -11.17 -17.41 -3.62
C THR A 154 -9.79 -17.57 -4.26
N LYS A 155 -9.20 -18.77 -4.25
CA LYS A 155 -7.96 -19.06 -5.00
C LYS A 155 -8.10 -18.96 -6.51
N LYS A 156 -9.28 -19.21 -7.05
CA LYS A 156 -9.57 -19.05 -8.48
C LYS A 156 -9.83 -17.58 -8.81
N GLU A 157 -10.49 -16.86 -7.91
CA GLU A 157 -10.81 -15.43 -8.07
C GLU A 157 -9.57 -14.54 -7.95
N TYR A 158 -8.68 -14.84 -6.99
CA TYR A 158 -7.48 -14.04 -6.68
C TYR A 158 -6.20 -14.90 -6.68
N PRO A 159 -5.74 -15.39 -7.85
CA PRO A 159 -4.59 -16.28 -7.93
C PRO A 159 -3.26 -15.65 -7.45
N GLU A 160 -3.11 -14.33 -7.54
CA GLU A 160 -1.97 -13.55 -7.05
C GLU A 160 -1.87 -13.52 -5.51
N LEU A 161 -2.96 -13.89 -4.82
CA LEU A 161 -3.01 -14.01 -3.36
C LEU A 161 -2.70 -15.42 -2.86
N LYS A 162 -2.29 -16.34 -3.73
CA LYS A 162 -1.84 -17.66 -3.29
C LYS A 162 -0.56 -17.54 -2.48
N THR A 163 -0.50 -18.26 -1.36
CA THR A 163 0.68 -18.39 -0.50
C THR A 163 0.88 -19.85 -0.14
N LYS A 164 2.14 -20.30 -0.14
CA LYS A 164 2.46 -21.70 0.13
C LYS A 164 2.29 -22.00 1.62
N GLU A 165 1.71 -23.16 1.96
CA GLU A 165 1.77 -23.67 3.34
C GLU A 165 3.18 -24.20 3.61
N THR A 166 3.85 -23.56 4.57
CA THR A 166 5.26 -23.81 4.92
C THR A 166 5.41 -24.78 6.08
N ASN A 167 4.39 -24.96 6.91
CA ASN A 167 4.41 -25.95 7.98
C ASN A 167 4.15 -27.36 7.39
N PRO A 168 5.14 -28.28 7.39
CA PRO A 168 5.00 -29.58 6.73
C PRO A 168 3.91 -30.46 7.33
N GLN A 169 3.71 -30.37 8.66
CA GLN A 169 2.70 -31.15 9.37
C GLN A 169 1.30 -30.67 9.02
N ILE A 170 1.06 -29.35 9.08
CA ILE A 170 -0.22 -28.76 8.69
C ILE A 170 -0.50 -29.04 7.21
N LYS A 171 0.49 -28.87 6.34
CA LYS A 171 0.37 -29.19 4.91
C LYS A 171 -0.07 -30.63 4.70
N SER A 172 0.57 -31.59 5.37
CA SER A 172 0.23 -33.01 5.27
C SER A 172 -1.20 -33.28 5.73
N ASN A 173 -1.62 -32.70 6.87
CA ASN A 173 -2.96 -32.88 7.41
C ASN A 173 -4.04 -32.26 6.51
N ILE A 174 -3.81 -31.06 5.97
CA ILE A 174 -4.70 -30.43 4.99
C ILE A 174 -4.80 -31.32 3.74
N SER A 175 -3.67 -31.82 3.21
CA SER A 175 -3.68 -32.75 2.08
C SER A 175 -4.53 -33.99 2.35
N LYS A 176 -4.41 -34.61 3.52
CA LYS A 176 -5.25 -35.75 3.91
C LYS A 176 -6.73 -35.38 3.97
N LEU A 177 -7.08 -34.25 4.57
CA LEU A 177 -8.47 -33.78 4.63
C LEU A 177 -9.06 -33.54 3.24
N TYR A 178 -8.30 -32.94 2.33
CA TYR A 178 -8.71 -32.81 0.93
C TYR A 178 -8.98 -34.19 0.30
N GLN A 179 -8.10 -35.17 0.53
CA GLN A 179 -8.28 -36.54 0.00
C GLN A 179 -9.53 -37.23 0.54
N ILE A 180 -9.82 -37.12 1.85
CA ILE A 180 -11.05 -37.67 2.46
C ILE A 180 -12.30 -37.09 1.79
N LEU A 181 -12.24 -35.81 1.39
CA LEU A 181 -13.33 -35.12 0.71
C LEU A 181 -13.32 -35.30 -0.83
N GLY A 182 -12.44 -36.15 -1.37
CA GLY A 182 -12.34 -36.40 -2.82
C GLY A 182 -11.69 -35.28 -3.63
N LEU A 183 -10.90 -34.42 -2.98
CA LEU A 183 -10.21 -33.27 -3.57
C LEU A 183 -8.68 -33.42 -3.49
N SER A 184 -7.95 -32.57 -4.22
CA SER A 184 -6.48 -32.51 -4.16
C SER A 184 -6.01 -31.13 -3.69
N PHE A 185 -5.16 -31.10 -2.65
CA PHE A 185 -4.58 -29.86 -2.15
C PHE A 185 -3.36 -29.47 -3.00
N ASP A 186 -3.41 -28.29 -3.61
CA ASP A 186 -2.33 -27.73 -4.44
C ASP A 186 -1.11 -27.24 -3.63
N GLY A 187 -1.19 -27.25 -2.30
CA GLY A 187 -0.14 -26.76 -1.41
C GLY A 187 -0.23 -25.27 -1.09
N TYR A 188 -1.26 -24.57 -1.57
CA TYR A 188 -1.44 -23.14 -1.43
C TYR A 188 -2.73 -22.79 -0.68
N LEU A 189 -2.61 -21.78 0.17
CA LEU A 189 -3.68 -21.06 0.85
C LEU A 189 -3.76 -19.62 0.31
N ILE A 190 -4.69 -18.83 0.81
CA ILE A 190 -4.83 -17.39 0.53
C ILE A 190 -4.06 -16.57 1.57
N ARG A 191 -3.41 -15.51 1.11
CA ARG A 191 -2.85 -14.45 1.96
C ARG A 191 -3.61 -13.13 1.79
N ARG A 192 -3.44 -12.25 2.77
CA ARG A 192 -3.94 -10.87 2.70
C ARG A 192 -3.34 -10.12 1.50
N ASN A 193 -4.14 -9.29 0.85
CA ASN A 193 -3.68 -8.37 -0.17
C ASN A 193 -2.70 -7.33 0.41
N LYS A 194 -1.76 -6.88 -0.43
CA LYS A 194 -0.80 -5.82 -0.13
C LYS A 194 -0.63 -4.93 -1.35
N ILE A 195 -1.19 -3.73 -1.27
CA ILE A 195 -1.39 -2.84 -2.42
C ILE A 195 -0.41 -1.66 -2.34
N ILE A 196 0.19 -1.31 -3.48
CA ILE A 196 0.82 -0.01 -3.70
C ILE A 196 -0.07 0.83 -4.63
N MET A 197 -0.27 2.10 -4.29
CA MET A 197 -1.07 3.03 -5.09
C MET A 197 -0.28 4.30 -5.43
N MET A 198 0.05 4.46 -6.70
CA MET A 198 0.72 5.64 -7.23
C MET A 198 -0.32 6.53 -7.90
N ILE A 199 -0.38 7.79 -7.51
CA ILE A 199 -1.37 8.75 -8.00
C ILE A 199 -0.61 9.94 -8.59
N ASP A 200 -0.52 9.99 -9.91
CA ASP A 200 0.15 11.07 -10.61
C ASP A 200 -0.85 12.13 -11.06
N ASP A 201 -0.60 13.37 -10.68
CA ASP A 201 -1.39 14.56 -10.97
C ASP A 201 -2.92 14.42 -10.81
N CYS A 202 -3.38 14.56 -9.57
CA CYS A 202 -4.83 14.66 -9.29
C CYS A 202 -5.31 16.09 -9.06
N SER A 203 -4.52 17.09 -9.46
CA SER A 203 -4.82 18.50 -9.15
C SER A 203 -6.11 19.02 -9.78
N GLY A 204 -6.58 18.40 -10.87
CA GLY A 204 -7.86 18.68 -11.52
C GLY A 204 -9.07 17.87 -11.00
N THR A 205 -8.85 16.87 -10.14
CA THR A 205 -9.93 15.97 -9.72
C THR A 205 -10.73 16.55 -8.56
N SER A 206 -12.07 16.53 -8.66
CA SER A 206 -12.96 16.92 -7.55
C SER A 206 -12.95 15.92 -6.38
N LEU A 207 -12.22 14.81 -6.52
CA LEU A 207 -12.04 13.81 -5.47
C LEU A 207 -11.41 14.37 -4.20
N PHE A 208 -10.74 15.51 -4.27
CA PHE A 208 -10.06 16.10 -3.13
C PHE A 208 -10.76 17.34 -2.55
N THR A 209 -11.91 17.74 -3.11
CA THR A 209 -12.65 18.94 -2.69
C THR A 209 -13.83 18.65 -1.76
N ASN A 210 -14.53 17.50 -1.90
CA ASN A 210 -15.66 17.13 -1.03
C ASN A 210 -15.34 15.95 -0.11
N ILE A 211 -14.77 16.24 1.05
CA ILE A 211 -14.01 15.27 1.88
C ILE A 211 -14.88 14.25 2.64
N LEU A 212 -15.99 14.68 3.23
CA LEU A 212 -16.70 13.88 4.24
C LEU A 212 -17.50 12.70 3.66
N GLU A 213 -18.02 12.83 2.44
CA GLU A 213 -18.80 11.77 1.79
C GLU A 213 -17.98 10.91 0.83
N ASN A 214 -16.79 11.37 0.46
CA ASN A 214 -16.01 10.79 -0.61
C ASN A 214 -15.41 9.41 -0.27
N THR A 215 -15.74 8.41 -1.09
CA THR A 215 -15.28 7.02 -0.99
C THR A 215 -13.76 6.90 -1.02
N PHE A 216 -13.09 7.70 -1.84
CA PHE A 216 -11.63 7.77 -1.92
C PHE A 216 -11.03 8.31 -0.60
N TYR A 217 -11.60 9.37 -0.01
CA TYR A 217 -11.16 9.88 1.30
C TYR A 217 -11.29 8.81 2.40
N LYS A 218 -12.44 8.13 2.46
CA LYS A 218 -12.71 7.05 3.41
C LYS A 218 -11.71 5.90 3.22
N THR A 219 -11.34 5.60 1.99
CA THR A 219 -10.32 4.59 1.65
C THR A 219 -8.94 4.99 2.16
N LEU A 220 -8.53 6.25 1.98
CA LEU A 220 -7.25 6.75 2.49
C LEU A 220 -7.17 6.72 4.02
N CYS A 221 -8.27 7.03 4.71
CA CYS A 221 -8.36 6.93 6.17
C CYS A 221 -8.31 5.47 6.66
N LYS A 222 -8.89 4.53 5.91
CA LYS A 222 -8.93 3.10 6.25
C LYS A 222 -7.83 2.28 5.56
N ARG A 223 -6.85 2.92 4.92
CA ARG A 223 -5.85 2.29 4.04
C ARG A 223 -5.19 1.04 4.66
N ARG A 224 -4.85 1.10 5.95
CA ARG A 224 -4.26 -0.03 6.70
C ARG A 224 -5.20 -1.25 6.72
N HIS A 225 -6.47 -1.04 7.01
CA HIS A 225 -7.48 -2.09 7.01
C HIS A 225 -7.75 -2.62 5.60
N MET A 226 -7.59 -1.77 4.58
CA MET A 226 -7.74 -2.17 3.17
C MET A 226 -6.51 -2.89 2.60
N GLY A 227 -5.44 -3.09 3.38
CA GLY A 227 -4.20 -3.69 2.87
C GLY A 227 -3.41 -2.78 1.92
N ILE A 228 -3.71 -1.48 1.90
CA ILE A 228 -2.97 -0.49 1.11
C ILE A 228 -1.73 -0.08 1.89
N PHE A 229 -0.59 -0.62 1.46
CA PHE A 229 0.68 -0.55 2.17
C PHE A 229 1.47 0.71 1.87
N PHE A 230 1.35 1.24 0.65
CA PHE A 230 2.03 2.46 0.27
C PHE A 230 1.18 3.26 -0.72
N ILE A 231 1.12 4.57 -0.50
CA ILE A 231 0.46 5.52 -1.38
C ILE A 231 1.41 6.68 -1.63
N ALA A 232 1.65 7.03 -2.89
CA ALA A 232 2.33 8.26 -3.25
C ALA A 232 1.42 9.11 -4.14
N ILE A 233 1.25 10.38 -3.78
CA ILE A 233 0.38 11.31 -4.51
C ILE A 233 1.18 12.53 -4.97
N SER A 234 1.11 12.81 -6.27
CA SER A 234 1.74 13.95 -6.93
C SER A 234 0.76 15.13 -6.98
N PHE A 235 1.21 16.29 -6.48
CA PHE A 235 0.48 17.54 -6.52
C PHE A 235 1.34 18.64 -7.15
N HIS A 236 0.73 19.46 -8.01
CA HIS A 236 1.41 20.63 -8.58
C HIS A 236 1.48 21.82 -7.63
N SER A 237 0.63 21.86 -6.60
CA SER A 237 0.62 22.91 -5.59
C SER A 237 0.08 22.43 -4.24
N LEU A 238 0.42 23.14 -3.16
CA LEU A 238 -0.25 23.03 -1.87
C LEU A 238 -1.60 23.76 -1.93
N GLY A 239 -2.63 23.05 -2.40
CA GLY A 239 -4.02 23.51 -2.46
C GLY A 239 -4.87 23.00 -1.28
N ASN A 240 -6.18 23.25 -1.32
CA ASN A 240 -7.16 22.81 -0.31
C ASN A 240 -7.06 21.30 -0.03
N THR A 241 -6.73 20.52 -1.06
CA THR A 241 -6.42 19.09 -1.00
C THR A 241 -5.40 18.70 0.07
N PHE A 242 -4.36 19.52 0.29
CA PHE A 242 -3.34 19.25 1.31
C PHE A 242 -3.97 19.23 2.71
N TYR A 243 -4.76 20.25 3.03
CA TYR A 243 -5.37 20.42 4.35
C TYR A 243 -6.30 19.26 4.71
N SER A 244 -6.99 18.71 3.72
CA SER A 244 -7.90 17.58 3.86
C SER A 244 -7.20 16.30 4.33
N PHE A 245 -5.96 16.07 3.89
CA PHE A 245 -5.29 14.77 4.05
C PHE A 245 -3.99 14.83 4.85
N LYS A 246 -3.48 16.01 5.21
CA LYS A 246 -2.18 16.17 5.89
C LYS A 246 -2.03 15.31 7.14
N THR A 247 -3.10 15.14 7.93
CA THR A 247 -3.09 14.34 9.17
C THR A 247 -2.91 12.84 8.93
N GLN A 248 -3.18 12.40 7.70
CA GLN A 248 -3.00 11.03 7.24
C GLN A 248 -1.61 10.80 6.65
N MET A 249 -0.89 11.85 6.26
CA MET A 249 0.41 11.73 5.60
C MET A 249 1.49 11.31 6.60
N ASN A 250 2.37 10.44 6.13
CA ASN A 250 3.54 9.97 6.87
C ASN A 250 4.80 10.70 6.44
N ALA A 251 4.85 11.15 5.18
CA ALA A 251 5.96 11.90 4.64
C ALA A 251 5.52 12.86 3.53
N MET A 252 6.34 13.87 3.27
CA MET A 252 6.15 14.83 2.19
C MET A 252 7.47 15.08 1.47
N LEU A 253 7.41 15.30 0.15
CA LEU A 253 8.55 15.73 -0.66
C LEU A 253 8.22 17.09 -1.27
N PHE A 254 9.04 18.10 -0.99
CA PHE A 254 8.91 19.42 -1.57
C PHE A 254 9.99 19.62 -2.63
N PHE A 255 9.57 19.72 -3.88
CA PHE A 255 10.39 20.01 -5.06
C PHE A 255 10.32 21.49 -5.40
N THR A 256 11.15 21.92 -6.34
CA THR A 256 11.19 23.29 -6.84
C THR A 256 9.86 23.73 -7.46
N GLY A 257 9.63 25.04 -7.46
CA GLY A 257 8.46 25.65 -8.10
C GLY A 257 7.27 25.91 -7.18
N MET A 258 7.40 25.71 -5.87
CA MET A 258 6.36 26.10 -4.92
C MET A 258 6.42 27.60 -4.61
N LYS A 259 5.26 28.22 -4.38
CA LYS A 259 5.14 29.61 -3.94
C LYS A 259 5.59 29.75 -2.48
N ILE A 260 6.26 30.84 -2.14
CA ILE A 260 6.81 31.07 -0.79
C ILE A 260 5.74 31.04 0.30
N ASP A 261 4.61 31.69 0.06
CA ASP A 261 3.43 31.73 0.92
C ASP A 261 2.83 30.34 1.16
N LYS A 262 2.95 29.43 0.19
CA LYS A 262 2.56 28.02 0.35
C LYS A 262 3.58 27.21 1.16
N VAL A 263 4.87 27.43 0.95
CA VAL A 263 5.93 26.81 1.76
C VAL A 263 5.80 27.26 3.22
N LYS A 264 5.53 28.54 3.48
CA LYS A 264 5.25 29.07 4.81
C LYS A 264 4.04 28.39 5.46
N ALA A 265 2.90 28.40 4.78
CA ALA A 265 1.68 27.77 5.31
C ALA A 265 1.85 26.27 5.59
N SER A 266 2.75 25.58 4.88
CA SER A 266 3.05 24.17 5.18
C SER A 266 3.86 23.97 6.46
N PHE A 267 4.69 24.94 6.86
CA PHE A 267 5.47 24.86 8.10
C PHE A 267 4.56 24.86 9.32
N ASP A 268 3.59 25.78 9.37
CA ASP A 268 2.59 25.87 10.45
C ASP A 268 1.81 24.57 10.65
N ASP A 269 1.63 23.83 9.55
CA ASP A 269 0.89 22.58 9.50
C ASP A 269 1.72 21.33 9.88
N LEU A 270 3.05 21.46 9.88
CA LEU A 270 4.00 20.41 10.26
C LEU A 270 4.35 20.53 11.75
N THR A 271 3.34 20.29 12.60
CA THR A 271 3.47 20.42 14.06
C THR A 271 4.60 19.55 14.60
N GLY A 272 5.56 20.14 15.31
CA GLY A 272 6.70 19.44 15.92
C GLY A 272 8.05 19.63 15.21
N LEU A 273 8.06 20.29 14.04
CA LEU A 273 9.31 20.69 13.38
C LEU A 273 9.95 21.92 14.01
N GLU A 274 9.27 22.64 14.90
CA GLU A 274 9.82 23.82 15.55
C GLU A 274 10.77 23.46 16.71
N SER A 275 11.85 24.23 16.85
CA SER A 275 12.79 24.13 17.97
C SER A 275 13.40 25.51 18.25
N PRO A 276 14.08 25.72 19.40
CA PRO A 276 14.67 27.02 19.72
C PRO A 276 15.58 27.63 18.63
N SER A 277 16.21 26.79 17.79
CA SER A 277 17.12 27.21 16.72
C SER A 277 16.54 27.06 15.31
N PHE A 278 15.26 26.74 15.14
CA PHE A 278 14.67 26.48 13.82
C PHE A 278 13.15 26.63 13.87
N GLY A 279 12.66 27.70 13.26
CA GLY A 279 11.26 28.03 13.03
C GLY A 279 10.97 28.25 11.55
N GLU A 280 9.87 28.95 11.26
CA GLU A 280 9.38 29.19 9.89
C GLU A 280 10.45 29.85 9.01
N LYS A 281 11.16 30.85 9.54
CA LYS A 281 12.17 31.61 8.79
C LYS A 281 13.31 30.70 8.33
N GLU A 282 13.82 29.86 9.23
CA GLU A 282 14.89 28.91 8.94
C GLU A 282 14.42 27.85 7.94
N PHE A 283 13.17 27.40 8.04
CA PHE A 283 12.59 26.46 7.09
C PHE A 283 12.45 27.06 5.67
N VAL A 284 11.93 28.28 5.57
CA VAL A 284 11.79 29.03 4.31
C VAL A 284 13.15 29.27 3.68
N GLN A 285 14.14 29.68 4.48
CA GLN A 285 15.51 29.89 4.02
C GLN A 285 16.14 28.59 3.54
N LEU A 286 15.97 27.49 4.29
CA LEU A 286 16.43 26.17 3.90
C LEU A 286 15.85 25.75 2.54
N TYR A 287 14.54 25.91 2.33
CA TYR A 287 13.90 25.60 1.05
C TYR A 287 14.47 26.45 -0.08
N LYS A 288 14.64 27.76 0.15
CA LYS A 288 15.22 28.69 -0.83
C LYS A 288 16.60 28.22 -1.29
N ASP A 289 17.48 27.92 -0.34
CA ASP A 289 18.89 27.65 -0.61
C ASP A 289 19.13 26.27 -1.23
N THR A 290 18.23 25.32 -0.95
CA THR A 290 18.41 23.92 -1.38
C THR A 290 17.58 23.53 -2.60
N ILE A 291 16.37 24.07 -2.74
CA ILE A 291 15.36 23.66 -3.72
C ILE A 291 14.93 24.80 -4.65
N GLY A 292 14.96 26.05 -4.18
CA GLY A 292 14.57 27.24 -4.93
C GLY A 292 13.05 27.46 -5.05
N PHE A 293 12.61 28.70 -4.80
CA PHE A 293 11.24 29.14 -5.09
C PHE A 293 11.08 29.41 -6.58
N GLN A 294 10.03 28.88 -7.20
CA GLN A 294 9.61 29.27 -8.57
C GLN A 294 10.76 29.41 -9.58
N ALA A 295 11.79 28.56 -9.50
CA ALA A 295 12.93 28.64 -10.40
C ALA A 295 12.49 28.29 -11.83
N GLU A 296 12.79 29.16 -12.79
CA GLU A 296 12.46 29.01 -14.21
C GLU A 296 13.73 28.90 -15.08
N GLY A 297 13.58 28.46 -16.33
CA GLY A 297 14.68 28.39 -17.30
C GLY A 297 15.89 27.58 -16.82
N GLU A 298 17.10 28.12 -16.98
CA GLU A 298 18.35 27.49 -16.56
C GLU A 298 18.49 27.39 -15.03
N GLU A 299 17.87 28.30 -14.29
CA GLU A 299 17.89 28.26 -12.82
C GLU A 299 17.10 27.08 -12.29
N LYS A 300 15.99 26.71 -12.95
CA LYS A 300 15.25 25.47 -12.67
C LYS A 300 16.16 24.25 -12.74
N GLN A 301 17.03 24.18 -13.75
CA GLN A 301 17.92 23.02 -13.95
C GLN A 301 18.89 22.80 -12.80
N LYS A 302 19.31 23.86 -12.08
CA LYS A 302 20.16 23.74 -10.89
C LYS A 302 19.52 22.93 -9.77
N TYR A 303 18.19 22.93 -9.70
CA TYR A 303 17.41 22.27 -8.66
C TYR A 303 16.62 21.07 -9.17
N VAL A 304 16.76 20.71 -10.45
CA VAL A 304 16.10 19.54 -11.02
C VAL A 304 16.58 18.30 -10.25
N HIS A 305 15.60 17.55 -9.71
CA HIS A 305 15.78 16.40 -8.81
C HIS A 305 16.15 16.69 -7.35
N ASN A 306 16.39 17.96 -6.97
CA ASN A 306 16.47 18.30 -5.55
C ASN A 306 15.07 18.32 -4.94
N PHE A 307 14.95 17.75 -3.74
CA PHE A 307 13.73 17.84 -2.94
C PHE A 307 14.07 17.84 -1.45
N LEU A 308 13.29 18.56 -0.66
CA LEU A 308 13.24 18.34 0.78
C LEU A 308 12.31 17.17 1.06
N TYR A 309 12.80 16.19 1.79
CA TYR A 309 12.03 15.06 2.26
C TYR A 309 11.74 15.23 3.75
N ILE A 310 10.46 15.36 4.07
CA ILE A 310 9.97 15.61 5.42
C ILE A 310 9.27 14.35 5.90
N LEU A 311 9.88 13.67 6.86
CA LEU A 311 9.21 12.59 7.60
C LEU A 311 8.36 13.24 8.69
N ILE A 312 7.10 12.82 8.80
CA ILE A 312 6.15 13.32 9.81
C ILE A 312 5.94 12.26 10.89
N ARG A 313 5.94 10.99 10.51
CA ARG A 313 5.76 9.84 11.41
C ARG A 313 6.66 8.67 11.01
N PRO A 314 7.15 7.85 11.96
CA PRO A 314 6.91 7.95 13.42
C PRO A 314 7.78 9.01 14.10
N SER A 315 8.90 9.41 13.49
CA SER A 315 9.80 10.45 13.97
C SER A 315 9.94 11.54 12.92
N GLN A 316 9.84 12.80 13.34
CA GLN A 316 9.97 13.92 12.43
C GLN A 316 11.42 14.16 12.05
N SER A 317 11.69 14.37 10.75
CA SER A 317 13.01 14.78 10.29
C SER A 317 12.90 15.47 8.93
N ILE A 318 13.81 16.39 8.67
CA ILE A 318 13.96 17.06 7.37
C ILE A 318 15.24 16.57 6.73
N ARG A 319 15.15 16.12 5.49
CA ARG A 319 16.26 15.60 4.71
C ARG A 319 16.37 16.31 3.37
N LEU A 320 17.58 16.48 2.87
CA LEU A 320 17.83 16.82 1.47
C LEU A 320 17.99 15.51 0.69
N GLY A 321 17.09 15.27 -0.27
CA GLY A 321 16.92 13.93 -0.82
C GLY A 321 16.51 12.93 0.26
N PHE A 322 16.86 11.65 0.09
CA PHE A 322 16.53 10.62 1.10
C PHE A 322 17.59 10.47 2.20
N ASP A 323 18.83 10.91 1.95
CA ASP A 323 19.98 10.55 2.78
C ASP A 323 20.40 11.63 3.79
N ARG A 324 20.51 12.89 3.33
CA ARG A 324 21.16 13.95 4.12
C ARG A 324 20.18 14.52 5.13
N VAL A 325 20.26 14.09 6.39
CA VAL A 325 19.53 14.70 7.51
C VAL A 325 20.01 16.13 7.70
N LEU A 326 19.06 17.04 7.72
CA LEU A 326 19.26 18.47 7.97
C LEU A 326 18.74 18.83 9.37
N LYS A 327 17.71 18.13 9.82
CA LYS A 327 17.10 18.28 11.14
C LYS A 327 16.44 16.99 11.60
#